data_AF-A0A401Q188-F1
#
_entry.id   AF-A0A401Q188-F1
#
_cell.length_a   1.000
_cell.length_b   1.000
_cell.length_c   1.000
_cell.angle_alpha   90.00
_cell.angle_beta   90.00
_cell.angle_gamma   90.00
#
_symmetry.space_group_name_H-M   'P 1'
#
loop_
_entity.id
_entity.type
_entity.pdbx_description
1 polymer ?
#
loop_
_entity_poly.entity_id
_entity_poly.type
_entity_poly.pdbx_seq_one_letter_code
_entity_poly.pdbx_strand_id
1 'polypeptide(L)'
;WLSILDNGYLRCGTFELPICLDKLPFLYSVTSTSVPGLKWLDNRKAIFKLELRPVSTVHTQDRNLEQFFTLCDAVDEHRPLVHQAEALSQAVSMLKLVRLEELVQFLNVVLDKLLPLLLLSSGMGAEGAPVTKEIFEVLIVIVDQLHCGEEMKKDLLGRSHYLASYVHYIFSTPVLQETRATESEKYATLKPEAVAELRRLRLRSISDPAIQPSRSTEPKDREGILKQSKLFHEELVYCIVFTSGEMRDKVYRQLWFFLELLIKSMSQYLSDMDLWNSPPKRRFSESFLGIIFTVVNISTEFIKHQDADITEMTNLSLGFFLNDLLSLTDRGFVLRLIRHHHKELLDNAVAQPHLHDRRIDFLRVVCSHEHFVTLNLPLASSFETQEGNEHVKVKLQRQEIPVNKIK
;
A
#
# COMPACT_ATOMS: atom_id res chain seq x y z
N TRP A 1 -18.89 -0.12 -43.11
CA TRP A 1 -18.12 0.83 -42.28
C TRP A 1 -18.91 1.09 -41.03
N LEU A 2 -18.26 1.11 -39.87
CA LEU A 2 -18.84 1.40 -38.57
C LEU A 2 -17.81 2.22 -37.80
N SER A 3 -18.20 3.37 -37.25
CA SER A 3 -17.31 4.13 -36.36
C SER A 3 -17.07 3.30 -35.11
N ILE A 4 -15.81 3.00 -34.80
CA ILE A 4 -15.44 2.25 -33.61
C ILE A 4 -15.64 3.12 -32.35
N LEU A 5 -15.43 4.43 -32.48
CA LEU A 5 -15.62 5.41 -31.42
C LEU A 5 -16.85 6.28 -31.72
N ASP A 6 -17.70 6.52 -30.73
CA ASP A 6 -18.86 7.40 -30.83
C ASP A 6 -18.96 8.25 -29.55
N ASN A 7 -18.89 9.57 -29.68
CA ASN A 7 -18.83 10.52 -28.56
C ASN A 7 -17.79 10.17 -27.47
N GLY A 8 -16.64 9.61 -27.88
CA GLY A 8 -15.57 9.22 -26.95
C GLY A 8 -15.69 7.82 -26.35
N TYR A 9 -16.73 7.06 -26.70
CA TYR A 9 -16.96 5.70 -26.20
C TYR A 9 -16.80 4.65 -27.30
N LEU A 10 -16.23 3.49 -26.95
CA LEU A 10 -16.15 2.36 -27.86
C LEU A 10 -17.54 1.77 -28.09
N ARG A 11 -17.91 1.61 -29.36
CA ARG A 11 -19.15 0.91 -29.73
C ARG A 11 -18.99 -0.59 -29.52
N CYS A 12 -19.94 -1.18 -28.80
CA CYS A 12 -19.98 -2.61 -28.47
C CYS A 12 -21.35 -3.21 -28.78
N GLY A 13 -21.41 -4.54 -28.86
CA GLY A 13 -22.65 -5.29 -29.08
C GLY A 13 -22.91 -5.63 -30.56
N THR A 14 -24.17 -5.92 -30.86
CA THR A 14 -24.59 -6.40 -32.17
C THR A 14 -25.08 -5.25 -33.04
N PHE A 15 -24.51 -5.14 -34.24
CA PHE A 15 -24.86 -4.15 -35.25
C PHE A 15 -25.38 -4.83 -36.51
N GLU A 16 -26.42 -4.26 -37.09
CA GLU A 16 -26.88 -4.60 -38.43
C GLU A 16 -26.44 -3.48 -39.37
N LEU A 17 -25.59 -3.83 -40.34
CA LEU A 17 -24.98 -2.88 -41.25
C LEU A 17 -25.45 -3.10 -42.70
N PRO A 18 -25.66 -2.03 -43.48
CA PRO A 18 -25.90 -2.16 -44.91
C PRO A 18 -24.59 -2.47 -45.65
N ILE A 19 -24.69 -3.20 -46.75
CA ILE A 19 -23.56 -3.57 -47.60
C ILE A 19 -23.50 -2.61 -48.79
N CYS A 20 -22.42 -1.85 -48.91
CA CYS A 20 -22.11 -1.06 -50.10
C CYS A 20 -21.32 -1.92 -51.09
N LEU A 21 -21.72 -1.92 -52.36
CA LEU A 21 -21.05 -2.66 -53.43
C LEU A 21 -19.85 -1.90 -53.99
N ASP A 22 -19.87 -0.57 -53.87
CA ASP A 22 -18.79 0.30 -54.31
C ASP A 22 -17.80 0.58 -53.18
N LYS A 23 -16.57 0.96 -53.55
CA LYS A 23 -15.56 1.38 -52.58
C LYS A 23 -16.01 2.68 -51.89
N LEU A 24 -16.05 2.66 -50.55
CA LEU A 24 -16.44 3.82 -49.76
C LEU A 24 -15.40 4.96 -49.89
N PRO A 25 -15.83 6.24 -49.91
CA PRO A 25 -14.93 7.39 -49.88
C PRO A 25 -14.05 7.43 -48.63
N PHE A 26 -12.92 8.12 -48.72
CA PHE A 26 -11.93 8.21 -47.63
C PHE A 26 -12.49 8.76 -46.30
N LEU A 27 -13.46 9.69 -46.34
CA LEU A 27 -14.09 10.30 -45.15
C LEU A 27 -15.55 9.85 -44.96
N TYR A 28 -15.87 8.61 -45.33
CA TYR A 28 -17.22 8.09 -45.11
C TYR A 28 -17.54 8.01 -43.60
N SER A 29 -18.57 8.74 -43.15
CA SER A 29 -19.11 8.67 -41.78
C SER A 29 -20.57 8.24 -41.79
N VAL A 30 -21.06 7.56 -40.76
CA VAL A 30 -22.47 7.11 -40.64
C VAL A 30 -23.47 8.28 -40.63
N THR A 31 -23.04 9.47 -40.23
CA THR A 31 -23.84 10.70 -40.33
C THR A 31 -23.90 11.28 -41.74
N SER A 32 -23.13 10.75 -42.71
CA SER A 32 -23.28 11.07 -44.15
C SER A 32 -24.42 10.23 -44.74
N THR A 33 -25.65 10.63 -44.43
CA THR A 33 -26.88 9.94 -44.86
C THR A 33 -27.06 9.91 -46.38
N SER A 34 -26.32 10.70 -47.16
CA SER A 34 -26.34 10.64 -48.63
C SER A 34 -25.00 11.02 -49.24
N VAL A 35 -24.10 10.05 -49.41
CA VAL A 35 -23.06 10.18 -50.45
C VAL A 35 -23.75 9.80 -51.77
N PRO A 36 -23.98 10.74 -52.70
CA PRO A 36 -24.65 10.44 -53.96
C PRO A 36 -23.81 9.48 -54.80
N GLY A 37 -24.46 8.52 -55.45
CA GLY A 37 -23.81 7.63 -56.42
C GLY A 37 -23.26 6.31 -55.88
N LEU A 38 -23.34 6.04 -54.58
CA LEU A 38 -22.98 4.73 -54.02
C LEU A 38 -24.07 3.68 -54.29
N LYS A 39 -23.68 2.52 -54.83
CA LYS A 39 -24.55 1.35 -54.97
C LYS A 39 -24.60 0.56 -53.66
N TRP A 40 -25.80 0.24 -53.25
CA TRP A 40 -26.08 -0.53 -52.04
C TRP A 40 -26.75 -1.85 -52.40
N LEU A 41 -26.38 -2.91 -51.69
CA LEU A 41 -27.11 -4.17 -51.75
C LEU A 41 -28.48 -4.00 -51.08
N ASP A 42 -29.52 -4.63 -51.64
CA ASP A 42 -30.90 -4.65 -51.12
C ASP A 42 -31.43 -3.28 -50.68
N ASN A 43 -31.26 -2.24 -51.50
CA ASN A 43 -31.72 -0.87 -51.18
C ASN A 43 -31.25 -0.35 -49.81
N ARG A 44 -29.99 -0.65 -49.43
CA ARG A 44 -29.37 -0.20 -48.17
C ARG A 44 -30.02 -0.84 -46.93
N LYS A 45 -30.67 -2.00 -47.08
CA LYS A 45 -31.14 -2.79 -45.94
C LYS A 45 -29.96 -3.27 -45.10
N ALA A 46 -30.10 -3.19 -43.78
CA ALA A 46 -29.11 -3.67 -42.83
C ALA A 46 -29.19 -5.20 -42.72
N ILE A 47 -28.41 -5.90 -43.56
CA ILE A 47 -28.44 -7.37 -43.65
C ILE A 47 -27.15 -8.04 -43.14
N PHE A 48 -26.07 -7.27 -43.00
CA PHE A 48 -24.82 -7.78 -42.44
C PHE A 48 -24.85 -7.65 -40.92
N LYS A 49 -24.82 -8.79 -40.22
CA LYS A 49 -24.76 -8.82 -38.75
C LYS A 49 -23.30 -8.87 -38.30
N LEU A 50 -22.93 -7.94 -37.43
CA LEU A 50 -21.61 -7.81 -36.83
C LEU A 50 -21.75 -7.78 -35.31
N GLU A 51 -21.01 -8.61 -34.60
CA GLU A 51 -20.90 -8.52 -33.14
C GLU A 51 -19.52 -7.97 -32.78
N LEU A 52 -19.48 -6.88 -32.02
CA LEU A 52 -18.25 -6.27 -31.52
C LEU A 52 -18.13 -6.46 -30.01
N ARG A 53 -17.08 -7.14 -29.59
CA ARG A 53 -16.69 -7.29 -28.18
C ARG A 53 -15.39 -6.52 -27.95
N PRO A 54 -15.44 -5.35 -27.28
CA PRO A 54 -14.24 -4.57 -27.03
C PRO A 54 -13.35 -5.29 -26.01
N VAL A 55 -12.04 -5.31 -26.28
CA VAL A 55 -11.02 -5.70 -25.31
C VAL A 55 -10.14 -4.47 -25.11
N SER A 56 -10.48 -3.66 -24.11
CA SER A 56 -9.83 -2.37 -23.85
C SER A 56 -9.43 -2.26 -22.39
N THR A 57 -8.23 -1.72 -22.15
CA THR A 57 -7.76 -1.30 -20.82
C THR A 57 -8.03 0.19 -20.56
N VAL A 58 -8.73 0.86 -21.49
CA VAL A 58 -9.04 2.30 -21.44
C VAL A 58 -10.53 2.54 -21.34
N HIS A 59 -11.33 1.87 -22.17
CA HIS A 59 -12.79 2.00 -22.17
C HIS A 59 -13.42 0.78 -21.51
N THR A 60 -13.79 0.95 -20.24
CA THR A 60 -14.56 -0.05 -19.50
C THR A 60 -15.98 -0.21 -20.06
N GLN A 61 -16.54 -1.40 -19.87
CA GLN A 61 -17.96 -1.69 -20.16
C GLN A 61 -18.78 -1.78 -18.86
N ASP A 62 -18.12 -1.74 -17.71
CA ASP A 62 -18.75 -1.71 -16.41
C ASP A 62 -19.15 -0.27 -16.06
N ARG A 63 -20.44 -0.08 -15.79
CA ARG A 63 -21.03 1.24 -15.51
C ARG A 63 -20.45 1.90 -14.25
N ASN A 64 -20.09 1.11 -13.23
CA ASN A 64 -19.57 1.65 -11.97
C ASN A 64 -18.13 2.13 -12.17
N LEU A 65 -17.31 1.37 -12.91
CA LEU A 65 -15.96 1.81 -13.29
C LEU A 65 -16.02 3.06 -14.18
N GLU A 66 -16.92 3.10 -15.17
CA GLU A 66 -17.08 4.25 -16.07
C GLU A 66 -17.45 5.53 -15.29
N GLN A 67 -18.41 5.43 -14.37
CA GLN A 67 -18.81 6.54 -13.52
C GLN A 67 -17.65 7.02 -12.62
N PHE A 68 -16.91 6.08 -12.02
CA PHE A 68 -15.76 6.41 -11.18
C PHE A 68 -14.66 7.11 -11.97
N PHE A 69 -14.27 6.58 -13.14
CA PHE A 69 -13.22 7.18 -13.98
C PHE A 69 -13.62 8.59 -14.46
N THR A 70 -14.86 8.77 -14.91
CA THR A 70 -15.37 10.08 -15.35
C THR A 70 -15.27 11.13 -14.25
N LEU A 71 -15.59 10.77 -12.99
CA LEU A 71 -15.47 11.69 -11.86
C LEU A 71 -14.01 11.96 -11.49
N CYS A 72 -13.13 10.95 -11.55
CA CYS A 72 -11.70 11.16 -11.33
C CYS A 72 -11.11 12.14 -12.36
N ASP A 73 -11.44 11.97 -13.63
CA ASP A 73 -10.97 12.87 -14.69
C ASP A 73 -11.51 14.28 -14.49
N ALA A 74 -12.75 14.43 -14.02
CA ALA A 74 -13.31 15.74 -13.68
C ALA A 74 -12.58 16.44 -12.51
N VAL A 75 -12.09 15.68 -11.53
CA VAL A 75 -11.23 16.18 -10.44
C VAL A 75 -9.85 16.58 -10.96
N ASP A 76 -9.25 15.76 -11.82
CA ASP A 76 -7.93 16.01 -12.43
C ASP A 76 -7.95 17.26 -13.34
N GLU A 77 -9.09 17.55 -14.00
CA GLU A 77 -9.35 18.76 -14.79
C GLU A 77 -9.57 20.04 -13.94
N HIS A 78 -9.02 20.09 -12.73
CA HIS A 78 -9.01 21.25 -11.84
C HIS A 78 -10.39 21.67 -11.29
N ARG A 79 -11.39 20.77 -11.30
CA ARG A 79 -12.59 21.01 -10.49
C ARG A 79 -12.29 20.70 -9.03
N PRO A 80 -12.65 21.60 -8.09
CA PRO A 80 -12.42 21.33 -6.68
C PRO A 80 -13.14 20.06 -6.25
N LEU A 81 -12.40 19.11 -5.66
CA LEU A 81 -12.96 17.86 -5.12
C LEU A 81 -14.09 18.12 -4.10
N VAL A 82 -14.05 19.27 -3.42
CA VAL A 82 -15.11 19.76 -2.53
C VAL A 82 -16.49 19.72 -3.18
N HIS A 83 -16.62 20.11 -4.46
CA HIS A 83 -17.92 20.14 -5.14
C HIS A 83 -18.38 18.78 -5.65
N GLN A 84 -17.49 17.78 -5.66
CA GLN A 84 -17.79 16.43 -6.14
C GLN A 84 -17.71 15.37 -5.03
N ALA A 85 -17.44 15.77 -3.79
CA ALA A 85 -17.16 14.85 -2.68
C ALA A 85 -18.25 13.79 -2.48
N GLU A 86 -19.53 14.17 -2.50
CA GLU A 86 -20.65 13.24 -2.36
C GLU A 86 -20.77 12.27 -3.55
N ALA A 87 -20.73 12.81 -4.77
CA ALA A 87 -20.81 12.01 -5.99
C ALA A 87 -19.63 11.05 -6.13
N LEU A 88 -18.42 11.52 -5.78
CA LEU A 88 -17.20 10.72 -5.77
C LEU A 88 -17.28 9.62 -4.71
N SER A 89 -17.70 9.96 -3.48
CA SER A 89 -17.89 8.98 -2.41
C SER A 89 -18.87 7.88 -2.82
N GLN A 90 -19.99 8.26 -3.45
CA GLN A 90 -20.95 7.30 -3.99
C GLN A 90 -20.33 6.43 -5.09
N ALA A 91 -19.64 7.01 -6.07
CA ALA A 91 -19.01 6.27 -7.15
C ALA A 91 -17.92 5.32 -6.66
N VAL A 92 -17.11 5.76 -5.69
CA VAL A 92 -16.11 4.95 -5.00
C VAL A 92 -16.79 3.78 -4.29
N SER A 93 -17.89 4.01 -3.56
CA SER A 93 -18.63 2.94 -2.89
C SER A 93 -19.18 1.88 -3.86
N MET A 94 -19.62 2.30 -5.05
CA MET A 94 -20.12 1.40 -6.10
C MET A 94 -19.04 0.48 -6.68
N LEU A 95 -17.75 0.78 -6.48
CA LEU A 95 -16.64 -0.11 -6.89
C LEU A 95 -16.69 -1.46 -6.18
N LYS A 96 -17.29 -1.54 -4.98
CA LYS A 96 -17.48 -2.80 -4.23
C LYS A 96 -18.35 -3.82 -5.00
N LEU A 97 -19.14 -3.34 -5.98
CA LEU A 97 -20.08 -4.14 -6.78
C LEU A 97 -19.53 -4.54 -8.15
N VAL A 98 -18.32 -4.08 -8.50
CA VAL A 98 -17.69 -4.41 -9.79
C VAL A 98 -17.31 -5.89 -9.78
N ARG A 99 -17.55 -6.56 -10.90
CA ARG A 99 -17.21 -7.98 -11.06
C ARG A 99 -15.70 -8.19 -10.99
N LEU A 100 -15.27 -9.33 -10.46
CA LEU A 100 -13.86 -9.63 -10.24
C LEU A 100 -13.05 -9.58 -11.54
N GLU A 101 -13.61 -10.05 -12.65
CA GLU A 101 -12.94 -10.05 -13.96
C GLU A 101 -12.65 -8.63 -14.45
N GLU A 102 -13.61 -7.72 -14.28
CA GLU A 102 -13.47 -6.30 -14.64
C GLU A 102 -12.48 -5.60 -13.70
N LEU A 103 -12.52 -5.91 -12.39
CA LEU A 103 -11.55 -5.39 -11.43
C LEU A 103 -10.12 -5.83 -11.77
N VAL A 104 -9.91 -7.07 -12.18
CA VAL A 104 -8.59 -7.55 -12.61
C VAL A 104 -8.15 -6.83 -13.89
N GLN A 105 -9.05 -6.65 -14.86
CA GLN A 105 -8.75 -5.99 -16.13
C GLN A 105 -8.36 -4.52 -15.96
N PHE A 106 -8.99 -3.81 -15.01
CA PHE A 106 -8.76 -2.39 -14.74
C PHE A 106 -8.01 -2.13 -13.43
N LEU A 107 -7.38 -3.13 -12.84
CA LEU A 107 -6.77 -3.07 -11.51
C LEU A 107 -5.82 -1.88 -11.35
N ASN A 108 -4.89 -1.73 -12.29
CA ASN A 108 -3.91 -0.67 -12.27
C ASN A 108 -4.58 0.70 -12.34
N VAL A 109 -5.57 0.89 -13.23
CA VAL A 109 -6.29 2.17 -13.39
C VAL A 109 -7.07 2.51 -12.12
N VAL A 110 -7.74 1.52 -11.53
CA VAL A 110 -8.51 1.71 -10.29
C VAL A 110 -7.60 2.12 -9.14
N LEU A 111 -6.48 1.41 -8.92
CA LEU A 111 -5.55 1.72 -7.84
C LEU A 111 -4.79 3.03 -8.08
N ASP A 112 -4.35 3.30 -9.32
CA ASP A 112 -3.65 4.53 -9.68
C ASP A 112 -4.54 5.78 -9.52
N LYS A 113 -5.88 5.63 -9.59
CA LYS A 113 -6.82 6.71 -9.24
C LYS A 113 -7.17 6.75 -7.75
N LEU A 114 -7.41 5.60 -7.10
CA LEU A 114 -7.80 5.55 -5.68
C LEU A 114 -6.70 6.04 -4.73
N LEU A 115 -5.44 5.68 -4.96
CA LEU A 115 -4.35 6.03 -4.03
C LEU A 115 -4.06 7.55 -4.01
N PRO A 116 -4.00 8.27 -5.14
CA PRO A 116 -3.94 9.73 -5.12
C PRO A 116 -5.20 10.38 -4.54
N LEU A 117 -6.39 9.84 -4.83
CA LEU A 117 -7.64 10.37 -4.24
C LEU A 117 -7.66 10.23 -2.71
N LEU A 118 -7.09 9.15 -2.16
CA LEU A 118 -6.92 8.98 -0.72
C LEU A 118 -6.09 10.14 -0.14
N LEU A 119 -4.96 10.46 -0.77
CA LEU A 119 -4.10 11.56 -0.34
C LEU A 119 -4.78 12.92 -0.50
N LEU A 120 -5.42 13.16 -1.66
CA LEU A 120 -6.07 14.42 -2.00
C LEU A 120 -7.26 14.72 -1.08
N SER A 121 -8.15 13.74 -0.86
CA SER A 121 -9.31 13.88 0.03
C SER A 121 -8.89 14.16 1.46
N SER A 122 -7.80 13.54 1.94
CA SER A 122 -7.30 13.82 3.28
C SER A 122 -6.83 15.27 3.44
N GLY A 123 -6.37 15.93 2.37
CA GLY A 123 -5.92 17.31 2.37
C GLY A 123 -7.03 18.33 2.64
N MET A 124 -8.29 17.93 2.55
CA MET A 124 -9.47 18.78 2.76
C MET A 124 -9.86 18.94 4.24
N GLY A 125 -9.08 18.40 5.18
CA GLY A 125 -9.37 18.51 6.60
C GLY A 125 -10.62 17.73 7.01
N ALA A 126 -11.46 18.31 7.87
CA ALA A 126 -12.62 17.63 8.44
C ALA A 126 -13.67 17.22 7.39
N GLU A 127 -13.85 18.02 6.33
CA GLU A 127 -14.80 17.73 5.25
C GLU A 127 -14.36 16.53 4.39
N GLY A 128 -13.05 16.30 4.28
CA GLY A 128 -12.47 15.19 3.52
C GLY A 128 -12.39 13.87 4.28
N ALA A 129 -12.50 13.89 5.61
CA ALA A 129 -12.42 12.70 6.45
C ALA A 129 -13.40 11.57 6.07
N PRO A 130 -14.72 11.82 5.82
CA PRO A 130 -15.63 10.77 5.40
C PRO A 130 -15.28 10.18 4.03
N VAL A 131 -14.84 11.02 3.09
CA VAL A 131 -14.42 10.59 1.74
C VAL A 131 -13.16 9.74 1.81
N THR A 132 -12.16 10.18 2.59
CA THR A 132 -10.91 9.45 2.83
C THR A 132 -11.20 8.07 3.43
N LYS A 133 -12.12 8.00 4.40
CA LYS A 133 -12.56 6.75 5.01
C LYS A 133 -13.22 5.82 3.99
N GLU A 134 -14.16 6.32 3.19
CA GLU A 134 -14.83 5.50 2.17
C GLU A 134 -13.85 4.97 1.11
N ILE A 135 -12.91 5.81 0.65
CA ILE A 135 -11.85 5.40 -0.29
C ILE A 135 -11.01 4.28 0.31
N PHE A 136 -10.58 4.43 1.57
CA PHE A 136 -9.77 3.40 2.21
C PHE A 136 -10.55 2.10 2.43
N GLU A 137 -11.82 2.18 2.84
CA GLU A 137 -12.68 1.02 3.00
C GLU A 137 -12.90 0.28 1.68
N VAL A 138 -13.14 0.99 0.58
CA VAL A 138 -13.24 0.42 -0.76
C VAL A 138 -11.92 -0.22 -1.19
N LEU A 139 -10.79 0.43 -0.93
CA LEU A 139 -9.47 -0.13 -1.22
C LEU A 139 -9.27 -1.47 -0.49
N ILE A 140 -9.65 -1.57 0.78
CA ILE A 140 -9.61 -2.82 1.55
C ILE A 140 -10.51 -3.88 0.92
N VAL A 141 -11.73 -3.54 0.52
CA VAL A 141 -12.67 -4.49 -0.11
C VAL A 141 -12.10 -5.01 -1.43
N ILE A 142 -11.57 -4.14 -2.28
CA ILE A 142 -10.97 -4.53 -3.57
C ILE A 142 -9.76 -5.44 -3.36
N VAL A 143 -8.87 -5.07 -2.44
CA VAL A 143 -7.69 -5.88 -2.09
C VAL A 143 -8.11 -7.25 -1.56
N ASP A 144 -9.10 -7.30 -0.67
CA ASP A 144 -9.64 -8.55 -0.12
C ASP A 144 -10.30 -9.41 -1.20
N GLN A 145 -11.09 -8.83 -2.11
CA GLN A 145 -11.70 -9.55 -3.25
C GLN A 145 -10.64 -10.14 -4.18
N LEU A 146 -9.61 -9.37 -4.53
CA LEU A 146 -8.51 -9.81 -5.40
C LEU A 146 -7.55 -10.79 -4.73
N HIS A 147 -7.53 -10.83 -3.40
CA HIS A 147 -6.77 -11.81 -2.65
C HIS A 147 -7.55 -13.10 -2.42
N CYS A 148 -8.82 -13.01 -2.03
CA CYS A 148 -9.63 -14.15 -1.61
C CYS A 148 -10.46 -14.77 -2.74
N GLY A 149 -10.50 -14.19 -3.94
CA GLY A 149 -11.23 -14.74 -5.07
C GLY A 149 -10.73 -16.12 -5.50
N GLU A 150 -11.63 -17.08 -5.68
CA GLU A 150 -11.30 -18.50 -5.94
C GLU A 150 -10.45 -18.71 -7.20
N GLU A 151 -10.64 -17.88 -8.23
CA GLU A 151 -9.90 -17.95 -9.50
C GLU A 151 -8.58 -17.15 -9.49
N MET A 152 -8.22 -16.54 -8.36
CA MET A 152 -7.05 -15.67 -8.27
C MET A 152 -5.76 -16.47 -8.13
N LYS A 153 -4.83 -16.23 -9.06
CA LYS A 153 -3.49 -16.82 -8.99
C LYS A 153 -2.74 -16.30 -7.77
N LYS A 154 -2.17 -17.23 -7.01
CA LYS A 154 -1.28 -16.93 -5.88
C LYS A 154 0.18 -17.05 -6.27
N ASP A 155 1.03 -16.23 -5.68
CA ASP A 155 2.48 -16.40 -5.77
C ASP A 155 2.99 -17.47 -4.79
N LEU A 156 4.30 -17.69 -4.74
CA LEU A 156 4.95 -18.67 -3.85
C LEU A 156 4.77 -18.36 -2.36
N LEU A 157 4.41 -17.12 -2.02
CA LEU A 157 4.16 -16.66 -0.65
C LEU A 157 2.66 -16.69 -0.30
N GLY A 158 1.79 -17.15 -1.21
CA GLY A 158 0.33 -17.16 -1.01
C GLY A 158 -0.35 -15.80 -1.21
N ARG A 159 0.35 -14.80 -1.73
CA ARG A 159 -0.18 -13.46 -2.03
C ARG A 159 -0.88 -13.46 -3.38
N SER A 160 -1.78 -12.50 -3.61
CA SER A 160 -2.38 -12.32 -4.94
C SER A 160 -1.32 -11.91 -5.94
N HIS A 161 -1.15 -12.70 -7.00
CA HIS A 161 -0.18 -12.43 -8.06
C HIS A 161 -0.42 -11.06 -8.72
N TYR A 162 -1.69 -10.67 -8.89
CA TYR A 162 -2.06 -9.41 -9.53
C TYR A 162 -1.69 -8.20 -8.66
N LEU A 163 -2.03 -8.25 -7.36
CA LEU A 163 -1.68 -7.20 -6.41
C LEU A 163 -0.15 -7.11 -6.23
N ALA A 164 0.54 -8.24 -6.10
CA ALA A 164 2.00 -8.26 -6.01
C ALA A 164 2.66 -7.68 -7.29
N SER A 165 2.11 -7.98 -8.46
CA SER A 165 2.58 -7.41 -9.74
C SER A 165 2.34 -5.91 -9.81
N TYR A 166 1.18 -5.43 -9.38
CA TYR A 166 0.88 -4.00 -9.31
C TYR A 166 1.88 -3.28 -8.40
N VAL A 167 2.06 -3.78 -7.17
CA VAL A 167 3.01 -3.20 -6.21
C VAL A 167 4.42 -3.18 -6.80
N HIS A 168 4.85 -4.26 -7.45
CA HIS A 168 6.22 -4.38 -7.96
C HIS A 168 6.49 -3.50 -9.18
N TYR A 169 5.62 -3.53 -10.19
CA TYR A 169 5.89 -2.97 -11.52
C TYR A 169 5.18 -1.64 -11.83
N ILE A 170 4.07 -1.33 -11.15
CA ILE A 170 3.18 -0.22 -11.54
C ILE A 170 3.15 0.87 -10.47
N PHE A 171 3.02 0.48 -9.21
CA PHE A 171 2.80 1.41 -8.10
C PHE A 171 3.83 2.54 -8.11
N SER A 172 3.30 3.77 -8.13
CA SER A 172 4.05 5.00 -7.98
C SER A 172 3.47 5.78 -6.81
N THR A 173 4.33 6.33 -5.96
CA THR A 173 3.86 7.06 -4.76
C THR A 173 3.09 8.32 -5.19
N PRO A 174 1.83 8.51 -4.75
CA PRO A 174 1.12 9.74 -4.99
C PRO A 174 1.82 10.94 -4.35
N VAL A 175 1.94 12.04 -5.10
CA VAL A 175 2.54 13.29 -4.63
C VAL A 175 1.56 14.42 -4.88
N LEU A 176 1.25 15.21 -3.84
CA LEU A 176 0.57 16.49 -4.02
C LEU A 176 1.61 17.48 -4.58
N GLN A 177 1.42 17.95 -5.82
CA GLN A 177 2.31 18.98 -6.37
C GLN A 177 2.21 20.27 -5.56
N GLU A 178 3.21 20.54 -4.72
CA GLU A 178 3.70 21.88 -4.36
C GLU A 178 5.18 21.77 -3.93
N THR A 179 6.05 22.16 -4.88
CA THR A 179 7.42 22.70 -4.84
C THR A 179 8.49 22.20 -3.85
N ARG A 180 9.68 21.94 -4.43
CA ARG A 180 10.99 21.84 -3.80
C ARG A 180 11.28 22.97 -2.78
N ALA A 181 11.65 22.52 -1.58
CA ALA A 181 12.59 23.09 -0.60
C ALA A 181 12.38 24.51 -0.05
N THR A 182 12.30 24.64 1.28
CA THR A 182 13.47 24.97 2.14
C THR A 182 13.13 24.70 3.61
N GLU A 183 14.10 24.17 4.33
CA GLU A 183 14.15 23.97 5.79
C GLU A 183 13.23 22.91 6.40
N SER A 184 13.92 21.96 7.03
CA SER A 184 13.47 20.87 7.90
C SER A 184 12.76 21.36 9.17
N GLU A 185 11.84 22.32 9.09
CA GLU A 185 11.19 22.91 10.25
C GLU A 185 9.68 22.99 10.09
N LYS A 186 8.98 21.94 10.54
CA LYS A 186 7.70 21.95 11.29
C LYS A 186 7.10 20.54 11.27
N TYR A 187 7.51 19.76 12.27
CA TYR A 187 7.08 18.39 12.51
C TYR A 187 5.56 18.26 12.58
N ALA A 188 5.05 17.19 11.97
CA ALA A 188 3.66 16.77 12.05
C ALA A 188 3.23 16.60 13.51
N THR A 189 2.45 17.55 14.03
CA THR A 189 1.64 17.31 15.23
C THR A 189 0.62 16.25 14.85
N LEU A 190 0.70 15.08 15.51
CA LEU A 190 -0.32 14.04 15.43
C LEU A 190 -1.72 14.68 15.49
N LYS A 191 -2.63 14.31 14.58
CA LYS A 191 -4.04 14.70 14.69
C LYS A 191 -4.51 14.36 16.12
N PRO A 192 -5.31 15.20 16.80
CA PRO A 192 -5.72 14.96 18.20
C PRO A 192 -6.30 13.56 18.45
N GLU A 193 -6.98 13.02 17.44
CA GLU A 193 -7.53 11.66 17.38
C GLU A 193 -6.44 10.58 17.52
N ALA A 194 -5.26 10.77 16.95
CA ALA A 194 -4.16 9.80 16.98
C ALA A 194 -3.47 9.79 18.33
N VAL A 195 -3.31 10.98 18.89
CA VAL A 195 -2.81 11.11 20.26
C VAL A 195 -3.80 10.50 21.26
N ALA A 196 -5.12 10.63 21.02
CA ALA A 196 -6.14 10.01 21.87
C ALA A 196 -6.10 8.48 21.79
N GLU A 197 -5.97 7.89 20.59
CA GLU A 197 -5.89 6.44 20.44
C GLU A 197 -4.55 5.88 20.96
N LEU A 198 -3.44 6.57 20.74
CA LEU A 198 -2.14 6.27 21.36
C LEU A 198 -2.23 6.24 22.90
N ARG A 199 -2.94 7.22 23.49
CA ARG A 199 -3.22 7.26 24.93
C ARG A 199 -4.13 6.11 25.38
N ARG A 200 -5.16 5.78 24.59
CA ARG A 200 -6.08 4.65 24.84
C ARG A 200 -5.33 3.32 24.88
N LEU A 201 -4.37 3.14 23.98
CA LEU A 201 -3.51 1.96 23.88
C LEU A 201 -2.36 1.95 24.92
N ARG A 202 -2.34 2.89 25.88
CA ARG A 202 -1.31 3.02 26.95
C ARG A 202 0.13 3.14 26.42
N LEU A 203 0.31 3.65 25.21
CA LEU A 203 1.62 3.86 24.62
C LEU A 203 2.17 5.20 25.10
N ARG A 204 3.05 5.16 26.12
CA ARG A 204 3.82 6.35 26.51
C ARG A 204 4.84 6.66 25.42
N SER A 205 4.88 7.94 25.03
CA SER A 205 5.98 8.55 24.27
C SER A 205 7.32 8.10 24.83
N ILE A 206 8.24 7.70 23.96
CA ILE A 206 9.65 7.44 24.30
C ILE A 206 10.29 8.79 24.56
N SER A 207 10.06 9.34 25.75
CA SER A 207 10.80 10.48 26.27
C SER A 207 11.44 10.02 27.56
N ASP A 208 12.76 9.87 27.50
CA ASP A 208 13.62 9.67 28.68
C ASP A 208 13.34 10.81 29.68
N PRO A 209 13.16 10.57 31.00
CA PRO A 209 12.82 11.63 31.96
C PRO A 209 13.90 12.69 32.19
N ALA A 210 14.99 12.68 31.43
CA ALA A 210 16.19 13.48 31.71
C ALA A 210 16.40 14.72 30.81
N ILE A 211 15.46 15.07 29.91
CA ILE A 211 15.57 16.30 29.12
C ILE A 211 14.24 17.06 29.16
N GLN A 212 14.10 17.97 30.14
CA GLN A 212 13.10 19.02 30.08
C GLN A 212 13.59 20.11 29.10
N PRO A 213 12.83 20.51 28.08
CA PRO A 213 13.11 21.75 27.38
C PRO A 213 12.75 22.90 28.31
N SER A 214 13.73 23.74 28.63
CA SER A 214 13.55 25.02 29.28
C SER A 214 12.52 25.86 28.51
N ARG A 215 11.53 26.35 29.24
CA ARG A 215 10.48 27.29 28.83
C ARG A 215 11.08 28.48 28.07
N SER A 216 10.92 28.53 26.75
CA SER A 216 11.25 29.71 25.95
C SER A 216 9.98 30.41 25.47
N THR A 217 9.93 31.70 25.76
CA THR A 217 8.95 32.75 25.46
C THR A 217 8.34 32.69 24.05
N GLU A 218 7.02 32.91 23.99
CA GLU A 218 6.24 33.17 22.77
C GLU A 218 6.77 34.36 21.96
N PRO A 219 6.76 34.28 20.62
CA PRO A 219 6.60 35.44 19.77
C PRO A 219 5.21 35.46 19.11
N LYS A 220 4.59 36.64 19.20
CA LYS A 220 3.32 37.04 18.60
C LYS A 220 3.35 37.01 17.06
N ASP A 221 2.20 36.64 16.50
CA ASP A 221 1.59 37.06 15.24
C ASP A 221 2.51 37.47 14.08
N ARG A 222 2.66 36.58 13.09
CA ARG A 222 2.67 36.94 11.66
C ARG A 222 2.02 35.85 10.80
N GLU A 223 1.04 36.29 10.02
CA GLU A 223 0.28 35.55 9.03
C GLU A 223 1.18 34.87 7.99
N GLY A 224 0.79 33.65 7.63
CA GLY A 224 1.43 32.80 6.63
C GLY A 224 1.07 31.35 6.88
N ILE A 225 -0.17 30.95 6.57
CA ILE A 225 -0.59 29.55 6.60
C ILE A 225 0.15 28.84 5.46
N LEU A 226 1.37 28.38 5.72
CA LEU A 226 2.07 27.42 4.88
C LEU A 226 1.30 26.10 4.97
N LYS A 227 0.62 25.69 3.89
CA LYS A 227 0.01 24.36 3.78
C LYS A 227 1.09 23.31 3.94
N GLN A 228 0.99 22.49 4.99
CA GLN A 228 1.83 21.30 5.16
C GLN A 228 1.56 20.33 4.00
N SER A 229 2.59 19.99 3.22
CA SER A 229 2.50 18.95 2.19
C SER A 229 2.29 17.60 2.87
N LYS A 230 1.11 17.00 2.72
CA LYS A 230 0.84 15.67 3.25
C LYS A 230 1.62 14.61 2.50
N LEU A 231 2.24 13.70 3.24
CA LEU A 231 2.99 12.57 2.69
C LEU A 231 2.08 11.34 2.60
N PHE A 232 2.13 10.63 1.47
CA PHE A 232 1.30 9.44 1.25
C PHE A 232 1.50 8.36 2.32
N HIS A 233 2.75 8.04 2.68
CA HIS A 233 3.03 7.03 3.71
C HIS A 233 2.46 7.40 5.10
N GLU A 234 2.42 8.69 5.44
CA GLU A 234 1.83 9.15 6.70
C GLU A 234 0.31 8.99 6.71
N GLU A 235 -0.37 9.34 5.62
CA GLU A 235 -1.82 9.18 5.52
C GLU A 235 -2.21 7.69 5.39
N LEU A 236 -1.43 6.88 4.65
CA LEU A 236 -1.66 5.44 4.54
C LEU A 236 -1.57 4.76 5.90
N VAL A 237 -0.51 5.03 6.68
CA VAL A 237 -0.35 4.42 8.01
C VAL A 237 -1.45 4.90 8.96
N TYR A 238 -1.88 6.16 8.83
CA TYR A 238 -3.02 6.70 9.57
C TYR A 238 -4.29 5.89 9.26
N CYS A 239 -4.64 5.74 7.99
CA CYS A 239 -5.81 4.98 7.58
C CYS A 239 -5.80 3.53 8.12
N ILE A 240 -4.65 2.85 8.11
CA ILE A 240 -4.50 1.49 8.67
C ILE A 240 -4.84 1.47 10.18
N VAL A 241 -4.29 2.39 10.97
CA VAL A 241 -4.47 2.42 12.43
C VAL A 241 -5.91 2.75 12.82
N PHE A 242 -6.53 3.68 12.10
CA PHE A 242 -7.85 4.20 12.45
C PHE A 242 -9.02 3.43 11.86
N THR A 243 -8.75 2.41 11.06
CA THR A 243 -9.81 1.53 10.57
C THR A 243 -10.43 0.75 11.73
N SER A 244 -11.75 0.72 11.76
CA SER A 244 -12.54 0.18 12.87
C SER A 244 -13.61 -0.81 12.39
N GLY A 245 -14.20 -1.57 13.30
CA GLY A 245 -15.25 -2.54 12.99
C GLY A 245 -14.76 -3.72 12.14
N GLU A 246 -15.64 -4.27 11.31
CA GLU A 246 -15.34 -5.42 10.44
C GLU A 246 -14.21 -5.15 9.44
N MET A 247 -14.06 -3.89 9.02
CA MET A 247 -13.01 -3.49 8.09
C MET A 247 -11.62 -3.62 8.70
N ARG A 248 -11.48 -3.49 10.02
CA ARG A 248 -10.19 -3.64 10.71
C ARG A 248 -9.63 -5.04 10.47
N ASP A 249 -10.44 -6.08 10.67
CA ASP A 249 -9.98 -7.45 10.52
C ASP A 249 -9.56 -7.75 9.07
N LYS A 250 -10.26 -7.19 8.07
CA LYS A 250 -9.87 -7.29 6.66
C LYS A 250 -8.55 -6.60 6.35
N VAL A 251 -8.31 -5.40 6.89
CA VAL A 251 -7.01 -4.69 6.74
C VAL A 251 -5.88 -5.56 7.23
N TYR A 252 -5.99 -6.14 8.43
CA TYR A 252 -4.89 -6.89 9.04
C TYR A 252 -4.69 -8.27 8.37
N ARG A 253 -5.72 -8.87 7.77
CA ARG A 253 -5.60 -10.04 6.89
C ARG A 253 -4.81 -9.72 5.62
N GLN A 254 -5.07 -8.55 5.03
CA GLN A 254 -4.41 -8.09 3.80
C GLN A 254 -3.25 -7.12 4.05
N LEU A 255 -2.68 -7.14 5.26
CA LEU A 255 -1.72 -6.14 5.72
C LEU A 255 -0.47 -6.07 4.83
N TRP A 256 -0.06 -7.22 4.28
CA TRP A 256 1.08 -7.34 3.39
C TRP A 256 1.06 -6.31 2.25
N PHE A 257 -0.11 -6.10 1.62
CA PHE A 257 -0.25 -5.18 0.50
C PHE A 257 0.05 -3.75 0.93
N PHE A 258 -0.55 -3.32 2.05
CA PHE A 258 -0.39 -1.97 2.56
C PHE A 258 1.02 -1.69 3.10
N LEU A 259 1.66 -2.68 3.73
CA LEU A 259 3.04 -2.53 4.22
C LEU A 259 4.05 -2.40 3.07
N GLU A 260 3.84 -3.09 1.95
CA GLU A 260 4.71 -2.92 0.78
C GLU A 260 4.53 -1.55 0.12
N LEU A 261 3.29 -1.05 0.01
CA LEU A 261 3.05 0.32 -0.44
C LEU A 261 3.73 1.34 0.50
N LEU A 262 3.66 1.09 1.81
CA LEU A 262 4.27 1.92 2.83
C LEU A 262 5.80 1.98 2.68
N ILE A 263 6.47 0.83 2.56
CA ILE A 263 7.93 0.75 2.35
C ILE A 263 8.35 1.44 1.06
N LYS A 264 7.62 1.21 -0.04
CA LYS A 264 7.92 1.88 -1.33
C LYS A 264 7.77 3.39 -1.23
N SER A 265 6.70 3.87 -0.58
CA SER A 265 6.49 5.32 -0.38
C SER A 265 7.53 5.95 0.54
N MET A 266 7.92 5.27 1.62
CA MET A 266 8.98 5.72 2.51
C MET A 266 10.33 5.80 1.78
N SER A 267 10.67 4.78 0.99
CA SER A 267 11.90 4.75 0.19
C SER A 267 11.94 5.87 -0.86
N GLN A 268 10.82 6.07 -1.57
CA GLN A 268 10.70 7.16 -2.55
C GLN A 268 10.85 8.53 -1.87
N TYR A 269 10.21 8.75 -0.72
CA TYR A 269 10.38 9.99 0.05
C TYR A 269 11.84 10.29 0.40
N LEU A 270 12.60 9.28 0.84
CA LEU A 270 14.02 9.45 1.14
C LEU A 270 14.84 9.82 -0.10
N SER A 271 14.46 9.29 -1.26
CA SER A 271 15.10 9.61 -2.55
C SER A 271 14.75 11.03 -3.00
N ASP A 272 13.47 11.38 -2.98
CA ASP A 272 12.96 12.66 -3.46
C ASP A 272 13.46 13.83 -2.60
N MET A 273 13.69 13.60 -1.31
CA MET A 273 14.20 14.59 -0.36
C MET A 273 15.71 14.51 -0.11
N ASP A 274 16.44 13.62 -0.80
CA ASP A 274 17.88 13.36 -0.62
C ASP A 274 18.29 13.07 0.86
N LEU A 275 17.44 12.35 1.58
CA LEU A 275 17.63 12.03 3.00
C LEU A 275 18.45 10.75 3.23
N TRP A 276 18.84 10.03 2.18
CA TRP A 276 19.68 8.83 2.30
C TRP A 276 21.03 9.13 2.97
N ASN A 277 21.58 10.31 2.70
CA ASN A 277 22.83 10.81 3.29
C ASN A 277 22.64 11.34 4.72
N SER A 278 21.39 11.56 5.15
CA SER A 278 21.09 12.04 6.49
C SER A 278 21.20 10.92 7.53
N PRO A 279 21.61 11.24 8.77
CA PRO A 279 21.62 10.27 9.87
C PRO A 279 20.25 9.59 10.02
N PRO A 280 20.18 8.26 10.23
CA PRO A 280 18.90 7.53 10.28
C PRO A 280 17.85 8.11 11.25
N LYS A 281 18.27 8.70 12.36
CA LYS A 281 17.41 9.36 13.35
C LYS A 281 16.70 10.62 12.86
N ARG A 282 17.14 11.21 11.74
CA ARG A 282 16.59 12.44 11.17
C ARG A 282 15.79 12.21 9.88
N ARG A 283 15.71 10.96 9.42
CA ARG A 283 15.04 10.61 8.17
C ARG A 283 13.52 10.67 8.27
N PHE A 284 12.97 10.40 9.45
CA PHE A 284 11.53 10.39 9.71
C PHE A 284 11.24 11.06 11.05
N SER A 285 10.04 11.62 11.20
CA SER A 285 9.58 12.27 12.43
C SER A 285 9.32 11.25 13.55
N GLU A 286 9.56 11.63 14.81
CA GLU A 286 9.24 10.76 15.95
C GLU A 286 7.74 10.46 16.05
N SER A 287 6.88 11.40 15.64
CA SER A 287 5.44 11.20 15.57
C SER A 287 5.06 10.10 14.59
N PHE A 288 5.61 10.11 13.37
CA PHE A 288 5.39 9.06 12.39
C PHE A 288 5.91 7.70 12.88
N LEU A 289 7.12 7.64 13.45
CA LEU A 289 7.67 6.40 14.03
C LEU A 289 6.81 5.87 15.20
N GLY A 290 6.17 6.76 15.96
CA GLY A 290 5.18 6.39 16.97
C GLY A 290 3.96 5.67 16.37
N ILE A 291 3.46 6.13 15.22
CA ILE A 291 2.34 5.47 14.51
C ILE A 291 2.79 4.11 13.95
N ILE A 292 4.01 4.00 13.42
CA ILE A 292 4.59 2.72 12.98
C ILE A 292 4.63 1.72 14.13
N PHE A 293 5.05 2.15 15.33
CA PHE A 293 4.97 1.32 16.52
C PHE A 293 3.53 0.85 16.78
N THR A 294 2.53 1.73 16.65
CA THR A 294 1.11 1.36 16.83
C THR A 294 0.65 0.33 15.82
N VAL A 295 1.02 0.44 14.55
CA VAL A 295 0.72 -0.59 13.55
C VAL A 295 1.31 -1.93 13.96
N VAL A 296 2.60 -1.98 14.31
CA VAL A 296 3.26 -3.22 14.77
C VAL A 296 2.54 -3.78 16.00
N ASN A 297 2.14 -2.93 16.94
CA ASN A 297 1.42 -3.35 18.15
C ASN A 297 0.05 -3.95 17.81
N ILE A 298 -0.77 -3.27 17.00
CA ILE A 298 -2.09 -3.78 16.62
C ILE A 298 -1.96 -5.06 15.79
N SER A 299 -0.99 -5.15 14.87
CA SER A 299 -0.71 -6.39 14.14
C SER A 299 -0.32 -7.54 15.08
N THR A 300 0.46 -7.24 16.12
CA THR A 300 0.83 -8.23 17.15
C THR A 300 -0.40 -8.69 17.93
N GLU A 301 -1.27 -7.76 18.33
CA GLU A 301 -2.55 -8.10 18.97
C GLU A 301 -3.43 -8.95 18.05
N PHE A 302 -3.51 -8.61 16.76
CA PHE A 302 -4.26 -9.37 15.77
C PHE A 302 -3.73 -10.81 15.67
N ILE A 303 -2.41 -10.99 15.61
CA ILE A 303 -1.78 -12.32 15.55
C ILE A 303 -2.06 -13.16 16.81
N LYS A 304 -2.13 -12.54 18.00
CA LYS A 304 -2.44 -13.26 19.25
C LYS A 304 -3.89 -13.73 19.33
N HIS A 305 -4.83 -12.99 18.77
CA HIS A 305 -6.26 -13.24 19.00
C HIS A 305 -6.97 -13.97 17.87
N GLN A 306 -6.30 -14.20 16.73
CA GLN A 306 -6.87 -14.84 15.54
C GLN A 306 -6.34 -16.27 15.35
N ASP A 307 -7.03 -17.04 14.51
CA ASP A 307 -6.66 -18.44 14.24
C ASP A 307 -5.33 -18.56 13.48
N ALA A 308 -4.66 -19.71 13.64
CA ALA A 308 -3.35 -19.97 13.04
C ALA A 308 -3.33 -19.76 11.51
N ASP A 309 -4.38 -20.19 10.81
CA ASP A 309 -4.45 -20.10 9.34
C ASP A 309 -4.52 -18.66 8.83
N ILE A 310 -5.04 -17.74 9.66
CA ILE A 310 -5.24 -16.34 9.31
C ILE A 310 -3.98 -15.52 9.60
N THR A 311 -3.24 -15.91 10.63
CA THR A 311 -2.14 -15.12 11.19
C THR A 311 -0.81 -15.33 10.47
N GLU A 312 -0.68 -16.38 9.65
CA GLU A 312 0.56 -16.69 8.94
C GLU A 312 1.04 -15.53 8.06
N MET A 313 0.16 -15.08 7.15
CA MET A 313 0.46 -14.02 6.19
C MET A 313 0.74 -12.69 6.91
N THR A 314 -0.05 -12.35 7.94
CA THR A 314 0.15 -11.12 8.72
C THR A 314 1.49 -11.16 9.48
N ASN A 315 1.87 -12.32 10.02
CA ASN A 315 3.13 -12.50 10.73
C ASN A 315 4.35 -12.43 9.80
N LEU A 316 4.28 -13.10 8.64
CA LEU A 316 5.33 -13.04 7.62
C LEU A 316 5.49 -11.62 7.07
N SER A 317 4.40 -10.95 6.73
CA SER A 317 4.43 -9.58 6.22
C SER A 317 4.99 -8.59 7.24
N LEU A 318 4.68 -8.76 8.53
CA LEU A 318 5.31 -7.97 9.59
C LEU A 318 6.82 -8.22 9.68
N GLY A 319 7.25 -9.48 9.52
CA GLY A 319 8.66 -9.85 9.44
C GLY A 319 9.39 -9.14 8.30
N PHE A 320 8.84 -9.21 7.07
CA PHE A 320 9.43 -8.56 5.89
C PHE A 320 9.46 -7.04 6.06
N PHE A 321 8.36 -6.45 6.54
CA PHE A 321 8.28 -5.02 6.80
C PHE A 321 9.34 -4.54 7.79
N LEU A 322 9.50 -5.22 8.93
CA LEU A 322 10.53 -4.86 9.90
C LEU A 322 11.94 -5.08 9.36
N ASN A 323 12.16 -6.10 8.54
CA ASN A 323 13.43 -6.31 7.85
C ASN A 323 13.76 -5.14 6.91
N ASP A 324 12.80 -4.70 6.08
CA ASP A 324 12.99 -3.57 5.17
C ASP A 324 13.21 -2.24 5.93
N LEU A 325 12.52 -2.04 7.05
CA LEU A 325 12.70 -0.87 7.91
C LEU A 325 14.12 -0.74 8.48
N LEU A 326 14.89 -1.84 8.61
CA LEU A 326 16.30 -1.78 9.05
C LEU A 326 17.19 -0.98 8.07
N SER A 327 16.78 -0.91 6.80
CA SER A 327 17.47 -0.14 5.75
C SER A 327 17.01 1.32 5.70
N LEU A 328 15.74 1.58 6.04
CA LEU A 328 15.14 2.90 5.94
C LEU A 328 15.35 3.77 7.20
N THR A 329 15.25 3.18 8.39
CA THR A 329 15.11 3.90 9.67
C THR A 329 16.26 3.62 10.66
N ASP A 330 16.20 4.22 11.86
CA ASP A 330 17.14 3.91 12.94
C ASP A 330 17.02 2.44 13.38
N ARG A 331 18.12 1.69 13.23
CA ARG A 331 18.17 0.26 13.59
C ARG A 331 17.80 0.00 15.05
N GLY A 332 18.16 0.91 15.96
CA GLY A 332 17.81 0.78 17.38
C GLY A 332 16.30 0.83 17.62
N PHE A 333 15.60 1.71 16.90
CA PHE A 333 14.14 1.75 16.88
C PHE A 333 13.55 0.43 16.34
N VAL A 334 13.99 -0.05 15.19
CA VAL A 334 13.47 -1.29 14.58
C VAL A 334 13.73 -2.51 15.46
N LEU A 335 14.92 -2.62 16.06
CA LEU A 335 15.25 -3.71 17.00
C LEU A 335 14.34 -3.69 18.24
N ARG A 336 13.87 -2.52 18.69
CA ARG A 336 12.86 -2.45 19.76
C ARG A 336 11.51 -2.99 19.30
N LEU A 337 11.10 -2.73 18.04
CA LEU A 337 9.86 -3.29 17.47
C LEU A 337 9.95 -4.81 17.35
N ILE A 338 11.07 -5.33 16.82
CA ILE A 338 11.35 -6.77 16.73
C ILE A 338 11.27 -7.41 18.11
N ARG A 339 11.94 -6.80 19.11
CA ARG A 339 11.91 -7.28 20.50
C ARG A 339 10.50 -7.26 21.08
N HIS A 340 9.72 -6.20 20.83
CA HIS A 340 8.33 -6.07 21.29
C HIS A 340 7.47 -7.20 20.75
N HIS A 341 7.42 -7.36 19.43
CA HIS A 341 6.63 -8.41 18.77
C HIS A 341 7.06 -9.81 19.23
N HIS A 342 8.37 -10.09 19.25
CA HIS A 342 8.91 -11.37 19.69
C HIS A 342 8.54 -11.70 21.14
N LYS A 343 8.65 -10.73 22.04
CA LYS A 343 8.32 -10.91 23.46
C LYS A 343 6.83 -11.19 23.64
N GLU A 344 5.96 -10.43 22.99
CA GLU A 344 4.52 -10.64 23.06
C GLU A 344 4.11 -12.05 22.59
N LEU A 345 4.72 -12.55 21.49
CA LEU A 345 4.48 -13.92 21.04
C LEU A 345 5.03 -14.96 22.03
N LEU A 346 6.21 -14.72 22.62
CA LEU A 346 6.81 -15.61 23.60
C LEU A 346 5.95 -15.73 24.87
N ASP A 347 5.51 -14.60 25.42
CA ASP A 347 4.74 -14.54 26.67
C ASP A 347 3.37 -15.25 26.52
N ASN A 348 2.80 -15.27 25.31
CA ASN A 348 1.51 -15.90 25.02
C ASN A 348 1.61 -17.32 24.43
N ALA A 349 2.80 -17.77 24.01
CA ALA A 349 2.99 -19.08 23.38
C ALA A 349 2.63 -20.27 24.29
N VAL A 350 2.66 -20.09 25.62
CA VAL A 350 2.23 -21.13 26.57
C VAL A 350 0.73 -21.41 26.46
N ALA A 351 -0.07 -20.36 26.29
CA ALA A 351 -1.52 -20.49 26.12
C ALA A 351 -1.90 -20.90 24.70
N GLN A 352 -1.12 -20.47 23.70
CA GLN A 352 -1.36 -20.71 22.29
C GLN A 352 -0.09 -21.24 21.59
N PRO A 353 0.08 -22.56 21.49
CA PRO A 353 1.31 -23.17 20.98
C PRO A 353 1.69 -22.74 19.55
N HIS A 354 0.72 -22.46 18.69
CA HIS A 354 0.95 -22.01 17.31
C HIS A 354 1.71 -20.67 17.24
N LEU A 355 1.64 -19.83 18.28
CA LEU A 355 2.43 -18.60 18.35
C LEU A 355 3.94 -18.88 18.46
N HIS A 356 4.34 -20.06 18.93
CA HIS A 356 5.73 -20.48 18.88
C HIS A 356 6.21 -20.59 17.44
N ASP A 357 5.43 -21.24 16.57
CA ASP A 357 5.77 -21.40 15.15
C ASP A 357 5.82 -20.05 14.45
N ARG A 358 4.80 -19.21 14.67
CA ARG A 358 4.78 -17.81 14.17
C ARG A 358 6.03 -17.03 14.60
N ARG A 359 6.46 -17.19 15.86
CA ARG A 359 7.67 -16.53 16.37
C ARG A 359 8.94 -17.02 15.67
N ILE A 360 9.04 -18.32 15.39
CA ILE A 360 10.18 -18.89 14.66
C ILE A 360 10.19 -18.41 13.21
N ASP A 361 9.05 -18.42 12.53
CA ASP A 361 8.93 -17.94 11.15
C ASP A 361 9.23 -16.45 11.04
N PHE A 362 8.74 -15.64 11.98
CA PHE A 362 9.08 -14.23 12.07
C PHE A 362 10.59 -14.00 12.21
N LEU A 363 11.24 -14.74 13.12
CA LEU A 363 12.69 -14.63 13.30
C LEU A 363 13.46 -15.10 12.06
N ARG A 364 12.99 -16.12 11.35
CA ARG A 364 13.62 -16.56 10.10
C ARG A 364 13.61 -15.43 9.07
N VAL A 365 12.51 -14.72 8.94
CA VAL A 365 12.41 -13.58 8.01
C VAL A 365 13.33 -12.44 8.44
N VAL A 366 13.25 -11.97 9.69
CA VAL A 366 14.06 -10.84 10.18
C VAL A 366 15.56 -11.16 10.18
N CYS A 367 15.93 -12.41 10.39
CA CYS A 367 17.32 -12.86 10.37
C CYS A 367 17.80 -13.28 8.97
N SER A 368 16.96 -13.22 7.93
CA SER A 368 17.31 -13.64 6.56
C SER A 368 18.30 -12.71 5.84
N HIS A 369 19.02 -11.87 6.59
CA HIS A 369 19.86 -10.81 6.03
C HIS A 369 20.94 -11.36 5.09
N GLU A 370 21.07 -10.72 3.92
CA GLU A 370 22.02 -11.05 2.83
C GLU A 370 23.51 -11.04 3.22
N HIS A 371 23.85 -10.67 4.45
CA HIS A 371 25.23 -10.61 4.93
C HIS A 371 25.37 -11.55 6.12
N PHE A 372 26.02 -12.69 5.87
CA PHE A 372 26.52 -13.58 6.91
C PHE A 372 27.29 -12.75 7.96
N VAL A 373 26.72 -12.60 9.16
CA VAL A 373 27.52 -12.17 10.30
C VAL A 373 28.39 -13.36 10.64
N THR A 374 29.69 -13.26 10.37
CA THR A 374 30.65 -14.26 10.84
C THR A 374 30.67 -14.19 12.36
N LEU A 375 29.84 -15.01 13.00
CA LEU A 375 29.81 -15.15 14.44
C LEU A 375 31.07 -15.92 14.85
N ASN A 376 32.15 -15.19 15.10
CA ASN A 376 33.32 -15.71 15.82
C ASN A 376 32.95 -15.88 17.29
N LEU A 377 32.01 -16.79 17.57
CA LEU A 377 31.69 -17.16 18.93
C LEU A 377 32.89 -17.93 19.48
N PRO A 378 33.46 -17.52 20.63
CA PRO A 378 34.37 -18.40 21.36
C PRO A 378 33.54 -19.58 21.84
N LEU A 379 33.59 -20.69 21.08
CA LEU A 379 33.17 -21.97 21.60
C LEU A 379 34.09 -22.24 22.78
N ALA A 380 33.53 -22.27 23.99
CA ALA A 380 34.22 -22.81 25.15
C ALA A 380 34.43 -24.30 24.87
N SER A 381 35.52 -24.65 24.20
CA SER A 381 36.04 -26.00 24.23
C SER A 381 36.38 -26.26 25.69
N SER A 382 35.68 -27.20 26.30
CA SER A 382 36.00 -27.75 27.61
C SER A 382 37.43 -28.30 27.53
N PHE A 383 38.40 -27.50 27.95
CA PHE A 383 39.75 -27.98 28.19
C PHE A 383 39.78 -28.51 29.61
N GLU A 384 39.91 -29.82 29.77
CA GLU A 384 40.36 -30.42 31.01
C GLU A 384 41.71 -29.79 31.36
N THR A 385 41.73 -29.04 32.45
CA THR A 385 42.95 -28.49 33.04
C THR A 385 43.82 -29.64 33.54
N GLN A 386 44.93 -29.91 32.85
CA GLN A 386 46.10 -30.45 33.51
C GLN A 386 46.95 -29.28 34.00
N GLU A 387 47.32 -29.36 35.27
CA GLU A 387 48.07 -28.36 36.02
C GLU A 387 49.43 -28.06 35.38
N GLY A 388 49.75 -26.77 35.25
CA GLY A 388 51.10 -26.27 35.03
C GLY A 388 51.34 -25.60 33.67
N ASN A 389 51.69 -24.31 33.75
CA ASN A 389 52.23 -23.41 32.71
C ASN A 389 51.29 -22.61 31.79
N GLU A 390 51.32 -21.30 32.07
CA GLU A 390 51.39 -20.11 31.20
C GLU A 390 50.76 -20.11 29.78
N HIS A 391 49.97 -19.04 29.56
CA HIS A 391 49.40 -18.55 28.30
C HIS A 391 48.31 -19.42 27.62
N VAL A 392 47.05 -19.11 27.94
CA VAL A 392 45.88 -19.54 27.16
C VAL A 392 45.88 -18.82 25.81
N LYS A 393 46.40 -19.46 24.75
CA LYS A 393 46.16 -19.04 23.37
C LYS A 393 44.78 -19.52 22.93
N VAL A 394 43.80 -18.61 22.88
CA VAL A 394 42.52 -18.85 22.23
C VAL A 394 42.77 -19.00 20.73
N LYS A 395 42.70 -20.23 20.22
CA LYS A 395 42.81 -20.51 18.78
C LYS A 395 41.43 -20.30 18.15
N LEU A 396 41.22 -19.16 17.51
CA LEU A 396 40.02 -18.92 16.69
C LEU A 396 40.06 -19.89 15.51
N GLN A 397 39.23 -20.94 15.56
CA GLN A 397 39.13 -21.90 14.48
C GLN A 397 38.04 -21.43 13.52
N ARG A 398 38.43 -21.01 12.33
CA ARG A 398 37.51 -20.67 11.24
C ARG A 398 36.92 -21.98 10.71
N GLN A 399 35.66 -22.25 11.03
CA GLN A 399 34.92 -23.35 10.44
C GLN A 399 33.80 -22.80 9.57
N GLU A 400 33.88 -23.06 8.27
CA GLU A 400 32.79 -22.87 7.31
C GLU A 400 31.96 -24.14 7.35
N ILE A 401 30.72 -24.07 7.88
CA ILE A 401 29.82 -25.22 7.94
C ILE A 401 28.85 -25.13 6.74
N PRO A 402 28.98 -26.00 5.72
CA PRO A 402 27.98 -26.09 4.66
C PRO A 402 26.69 -26.75 5.18
N VAL A 403 25.55 -26.18 4.75
CA VAL A 403 24.17 -26.49 5.22
C VAL A 403 23.73 -27.95 4.98
N ASN A 404 24.48 -28.76 4.22
CA ASN A 404 24.14 -30.16 3.97
C ASN A 404 24.33 -31.10 5.19
N LYS A 405 24.58 -30.58 6.39
CA LYS A 405 24.78 -31.38 7.61
C LYS A 405 23.97 -30.93 8.84
N ILE A 406 22.87 -30.19 8.65
CA ILE A 406 21.90 -29.98 9.73
C ILE A 406 20.65 -30.80 9.37
N LYS A 407 20.59 -32.02 9.91
CA LYS A 407 19.39 -32.87 9.93
C LYS A 407 18.67 -32.67 11.25
#